data_AF-A0A225DD20-F1
#
_entry.id   AF-A0A225DD20-F1
#
_cell.length_a   1.000
_cell.length_b   1.000
_cell.length_c   1.000
_cell.angle_alpha   90.00
_cell.angle_beta   90.00
_cell.angle_gamma   90.00
#
_symmetry.space_group_name_H-M   'P 1'
#
loop_
_entity.id
_entity.type
_entity.pdbx_description
1 polymer ?
#
loop_
_entity_poly.entity_id
_entity_poly.type
_entity_poly.pdbx_seq_one_letter_code
_entity_poly.pdbx_strand_id
1 'polypeptide(L)'
;MSTQFNDLSLVAYQAQTIVPQSISGNTNGTAVNMASVGPNVGNMLVSVGAVNTFTSVTVKVQQSADGSTGWTDITNAVGTAITAANSVQIVPFQNTTGTYNYVRAVATLVGTSCLISVVMLAEQKIDQNFGFQNGTAQPPAIN
;
A
#
# COMPACT_ATOMS: atom_id res chain seq x y z
N MET A 1 22.93 24.41 -1.19
CA MET A 1 21.81 24.08 -0.29
C MET A 1 21.20 22.80 -0.81
N SER A 2 21.05 21.79 0.05
CA SER A 2 20.94 20.36 -0.28
C SER A 2 19.90 20.05 -1.38
N THR A 3 20.37 19.64 -2.56
CA THR A 3 19.52 19.06 -3.63
C THR A 3 18.98 17.68 -3.23
N GLN A 4 19.62 17.02 -2.28
CA GLN A 4 19.37 15.62 -1.93
C GLN A 4 17.99 15.37 -1.31
N PHE A 5 17.46 16.33 -0.53
CA PHE A 5 16.08 16.21 -0.02
C PHE A 5 15.03 16.50 -1.08
N ASN A 6 15.33 17.38 -2.04
CA ASN A 6 14.46 17.62 -3.18
C ASN A 6 14.43 16.38 -4.09
N ASP A 7 15.57 15.70 -4.24
CA ASP A 7 15.69 14.47 -5.01
C ASP A 7 14.85 13.32 -4.40
N LEU A 8 14.68 13.27 -3.07
CA LEU A 8 13.82 12.25 -2.43
C LEU A 8 12.36 12.35 -2.91
N SER A 9 11.86 13.55 -3.18
CA SER A 9 10.50 13.74 -3.69
C SER A 9 10.32 13.23 -5.13
N LEU A 10 11.42 13.08 -5.88
CA LEU A 10 11.43 12.51 -7.23
C LEU A 10 11.54 10.98 -7.22
N VAL A 11 11.99 10.40 -6.10
CA VAL A 11 12.20 8.96 -5.94
C VAL A 11 11.04 8.32 -5.19
N ALA A 12 10.39 9.04 -4.27
CA ALA A 12 9.28 8.52 -3.49
C ALA A 12 7.95 8.56 -4.26
N TYR A 13 7.33 7.40 -4.41
CA TYR A 13 5.96 7.27 -4.91
C TYR A 13 4.98 7.17 -3.74
N GLN A 14 3.92 7.98 -3.78
CA GLN A 14 2.83 7.94 -2.83
C GLN A 14 1.49 7.90 -3.55
N ALA A 15 0.60 7.03 -3.10
CA ALA A 15 -0.79 7.01 -3.57
C ALA A 15 -1.73 6.58 -2.44
N GLN A 16 -2.93 7.15 -2.39
CA GLN A 16 -3.92 6.79 -1.39
C GLN A 16 -4.86 5.71 -1.93
N THR A 17 -5.06 4.65 -1.15
CA THR A 17 -6.00 3.57 -1.50
C THR A 17 -7.25 3.64 -0.64
N ILE A 18 -7.13 3.95 0.65
CA ILE A 18 -8.29 4.25 1.50
C ILE A 18 -8.09 5.66 2.03
N VAL A 19 -8.94 6.59 1.58
CA VAL A 19 -8.97 7.97 2.11
C VAL A 19 -9.35 7.97 3.58
N PRO A 20 -8.93 8.98 4.37
CA PRO A 20 -9.26 9.03 5.79
C PRO A 20 -10.78 9.10 5.95
N GLN A 21 -11.35 8.05 6.51
CA GLN A 21 -12.80 7.92 6.62
C GLN A 21 -13.20 7.06 7.81
N SER A 22 -14.47 7.12 8.17
CA SER A 22 -15.09 6.13 9.04
C SER A 22 -15.63 4.98 8.21
N ILE A 23 -15.24 3.75 8.56
CA ILE A 23 -15.78 2.53 7.98
C ILE A 23 -16.68 1.83 9.00
N SER A 24 -17.82 1.30 8.55
CA SER A 24 -18.77 0.51 9.37
C SER A 24 -18.87 -0.95 8.93
N GLY A 25 -18.00 -1.37 8.01
CA GLY A 25 -17.91 -2.73 7.50
C GLY A 25 -16.67 -2.90 6.62
N ASN A 26 -16.57 -4.06 5.98
CA ASN A 26 -15.46 -4.34 5.07
C ASN A 26 -15.43 -3.31 3.94
N THR A 27 -14.25 -2.76 3.69
CA THR A 27 -14.07 -1.65 2.76
C THR A 27 -12.93 -1.97 1.80
N ASN A 28 -13.20 -1.82 0.51
CA ASN A 28 -12.20 -1.92 -0.53
C ASN A 28 -11.68 -0.52 -0.86
N GLY A 29 -10.36 -0.38 -0.95
CA GLY A 29 -9.74 0.86 -1.41
C GLY A 29 -9.84 1.06 -2.92
N THR A 30 -9.51 2.28 -3.34
CA THR A 30 -9.31 2.64 -4.74
C THR A 30 -8.10 1.93 -5.32
N ALA A 31 -8.18 1.67 -6.62
CA ALA A 31 -7.06 1.10 -7.38
C ALA A 31 -5.93 2.12 -7.50
N VAL A 32 -4.72 1.67 -7.21
CA VAL A 32 -3.47 2.41 -7.38
C VAL A 32 -2.70 1.79 -8.52
N ASN A 33 -2.32 2.59 -9.51
CA ASN A 33 -1.51 2.15 -10.64
C ASN A 33 -0.05 1.95 -10.19
N MET A 34 0.51 0.79 -10.51
CA MET A 34 1.88 0.37 -10.21
C MET A 34 2.84 0.59 -11.38
N ALA A 35 2.38 1.03 -12.56
CA ALA A 35 3.23 1.20 -13.75
C ALA A 35 4.41 2.17 -13.53
N SER A 36 4.23 3.13 -12.62
CA SER A 36 5.26 4.10 -12.22
C SER A 36 6.12 3.64 -11.05
N VAL A 37 5.93 2.42 -10.53
CA VAL A 37 6.67 1.88 -9.39
C VAL A 37 7.79 0.99 -9.92
N GLY A 38 9.03 1.28 -9.53
CA GLY A 38 10.21 0.62 -10.09
C GLY A 38 10.28 -0.89 -9.80
N PRO A 39 10.43 -1.28 -8.51
CA PRO A 39 10.65 -2.67 -8.13
C PRO A 39 9.37 -3.55 -8.11
N ASN A 40 8.18 -3.02 -8.42
CA ASN A 40 6.89 -3.65 -8.09
C ASN A 40 6.74 -4.04 -6.60
N VAL A 41 7.55 -3.43 -5.74
CA VAL A 41 7.53 -3.58 -4.29
C VAL A 41 7.00 -2.30 -3.69
N GLY A 42 6.19 -2.42 -2.64
CA GLY A 42 5.65 -1.28 -1.93
C GLY A 42 5.26 -1.63 -0.51
N ASN A 43 4.91 -0.59 0.23
CA ASN A 43 4.46 -0.64 1.60
C ASN A 43 3.09 0.03 1.69
N MET A 44 2.11 -0.66 2.28
CA MET A 44 0.86 -0.03 2.68
C MET A 44 0.99 0.44 4.13
N LEU A 45 1.02 1.76 4.32
CA LEU A 45 0.92 2.38 5.63
C LEU A 45 -0.55 2.45 6.04
N VAL A 46 -0.92 1.61 6.99
CA VAL A 46 -2.24 1.56 7.60
C VAL A 46 -2.23 2.42 8.85
N SER A 47 -3.14 3.39 8.93
CA SER A 47 -3.32 4.22 10.10
C SER A 47 -4.75 4.09 10.61
N VAL A 48 -4.88 3.63 11.85
CA VAL A 48 -6.14 3.54 12.58
C VAL A 48 -6.19 4.72 13.55
N GLY A 49 -7.20 5.56 13.38
CA GLY A 49 -7.42 6.73 14.22
C GLY A 49 -8.05 6.37 15.57
N ALA A 50 -8.70 7.36 16.18
CA ALA A 50 -9.52 7.12 17.36
C ALA A 50 -10.66 6.15 17.01
N VAL A 51 -10.96 5.23 17.92
CA VAL A 51 -11.94 4.17 17.72
C VAL A 51 -12.83 4.15 18.93
N ASN A 52 -14.13 4.33 18.70
CA ASN A 52 -15.13 4.29 19.76
C ASN A 52 -15.42 2.83 20.14
N THR A 53 -15.65 1.98 19.14
CA THR A 53 -16.01 0.57 19.33
C THR A 53 -15.63 -0.21 18.07
N PHE A 54 -14.64 -1.10 18.17
CA PHE A 54 -14.37 -2.16 17.20
C PHE A 54 -13.57 -3.25 17.92
N THR A 55 -13.56 -4.46 17.36
CA THR A 55 -12.77 -5.58 17.88
C THR A 55 -11.41 -5.62 17.21
N SER A 56 -11.40 -5.57 15.88
CA SER A 56 -10.16 -5.52 15.11
C SER A 56 -10.37 -4.99 13.69
N VAL A 57 -9.29 -4.49 13.08
CA VAL A 57 -9.23 -4.24 11.64
C VAL A 57 -7.98 -4.90 11.08
N THR A 58 -8.13 -5.61 9.97
CA THR A 58 -7.03 -6.22 9.24
C THR A 58 -7.01 -5.66 7.83
N VAL A 59 -5.83 -5.31 7.33
CA VAL A 59 -5.67 -4.86 5.94
C VAL A 59 -4.87 -5.90 5.17
N LYS A 60 -5.38 -6.27 4.00
CA LYS A 60 -4.64 -7.06 3.00
C LYS A 60 -4.48 -6.28 1.71
N VAL A 61 -3.48 -6.63 0.91
CA VAL A 61 -3.26 -6.04 -0.41
C VAL A 61 -3.77 -6.97 -1.49
N GLN A 62 -4.55 -6.42 -2.41
CA GLN A 62 -5.02 -7.11 -3.60
C GLN A 62 -4.43 -6.49 -4.86
N GLN A 63 -4.30 -7.31 -5.90
CA GLN A 63 -3.81 -6.90 -7.21
C GLN A 63 -4.83 -7.21 -8.32
N SER A 64 -4.81 -6.41 -9.38
CA SER A 64 -5.66 -6.54 -10.57
C SER A 64 -4.93 -6.06 -11.83
N ALA A 65 -5.31 -6.63 -12.98
CA ALA A 65 -4.76 -6.27 -14.28
C ALA A 65 -5.33 -4.95 -14.82
N ASP A 66 -6.59 -4.66 -14.50
CA ASP A 66 -7.37 -3.55 -15.05
C ASP A 66 -7.75 -2.48 -13.98
N GLY A 67 -7.56 -2.78 -12.70
CA GLY A 67 -7.94 -1.89 -11.60
C GLY A 67 -9.45 -1.82 -11.35
N SER A 68 -10.23 -2.73 -11.93
CA SER A 68 -11.69 -2.78 -11.81
C SER A 68 -12.18 -4.16 -11.39
N THR A 69 -11.74 -5.22 -12.08
CA THR A 69 -12.19 -6.61 -11.88
C THR A 69 -11.00 -7.54 -11.60
N GLY A 70 -11.27 -8.83 -11.39
CA GLY A 70 -10.23 -9.86 -11.27
C GLY A 70 -9.26 -9.66 -10.10
N TRP A 71 -9.73 -9.07 -8.99
CA TRP A 71 -8.90 -8.82 -7.82
C TRP A 71 -8.49 -10.12 -7.13
N THR A 72 -7.18 -10.30 -6.96
CA THR A 72 -6.58 -11.44 -6.27
C THR A 72 -5.74 -10.96 -5.09
N ASP A 73 -5.68 -11.74 -4.01
CA ASP A 73 -4.85 -11.41 -2.87
C ASP A 73 -3.37 -11.59 -3.24
N ILE A 74 -2.52 -10.63 -2.85
CA ILE A 74 -1.07 -10.80 -2.95
C ILE A 74 -0.64 -11.70 -1.79
N THR A 75 0.07 -12.79 -2.10
CA THR A 75 0.60 -13.72 -1.09
C THR A 75 1.44 -12.97 -0.06
N ASN A 76 1.23 -13.27 1.23
CA ASN A 76 1.92 -12.67 2.37
C ASN A 76 1.74 -11.15 2.57
N ALA A 77 0.91 -10.50 1.75
CA ALA A 77 0.59 -9.07 1.89
C ALA A 77 -0.62 -8.83 2.80
N VAL A 78 -0.61 -9.45 3.99
CA VAL A 78 -1.67 -9.30 5.00
C VAL A 78 -1.07 -8.78 6.30
N GLY A 79 -1.69 -7.72 6.83
CA GLY A 79 -1.31 -7.17 8.10
C GLY A 79 -1.77 -8.03 9.29
N THR A 80 -1.11 -7.88 10.43
CA THR A 80 -1.67 -8.32 11.71
C THR A 80 -2.96 -7.59 12.03
N ALA A 81 -3.83 -8.21 12.82
CA ALA A 81 -5.05 -7.58 13.29
C ALA A 81 -4.73 -6.42 14.25
N ILE A 82 -5.16 -5.21 13.88
CA ILE A 82 -5.04 -4.03 14.73
C ILE A 82 -6.24 -4.01 15.67
N THR A 83 -6.00 -4.06 16.98
CA THR A 83 -7.05 -4.12 18.02
C THR A 83 -7.10 -2.87 18.91
N ALA A 84 -6.16 -1.95 18.72
CA ALA A 84 -6.02 -0.74 19.52
C ALA A 84 -6.26 0.53 18.68
N ALA A 85 -6.72 1.58 19.35
CA ALA A 85 -6.79 2.92 18.78
C ALA A 85 -5.42 3.49 18.45
N ASN A 86 -5.40 4.51 17.59
CA ASN A 86 -4.20 5.32 17.32
C ASN A 86 -2.99 4.46 16.92
N SER A 87 -3.24 3.40 16.17
CA SER A 87 -2.25 2.40 15.80
C SER A 87 -1.86 2.56 14.34
N VAL A 88 -0.57 2.43 14.07
CA VAL A 88 0.00 2.50 12.73
C VAL A 88 0.73 1.21 12.44
N GLN A 89 0.52 0.67 11.24
CA GLN A 89 1.15 -0.57 10.80
C GLN A 89 1.59 -0.44 9.35
N ILE A 90 2.72 -1.05 9.01
CA ILE A 90 3.19 -1.18 7.64
C ILE A 90 2.93 -2.61 7.17
N VAL A 91 2.29 -2.75 6.01
CA VAL A 91 2.10 -4.03 5.32
C VAL A 91 2.96 -4.02 4.06
N PRO A 92 4.12 -4.67 4.07
CA PRO A 92 4.95 -4.80 2.87
C PRO A 92 4.29 -5.74 1.87
N PHE A 93 4.49 -5.49 0.57
CA PHE A 93 4.01 -6.37 -0.48
C PHE A 93 4.92 -6.31 -1.70
N GLN A 94 4.90 -7.39 -2.48
CA GLN A 94 5.52 -7.47 -3.79
C GLN A 94 4.49 -7.95 -4.80
N ASN A 95 4.28 -7.16 -5.85
CA ASN A 95 3.46 -7.57 -6.99
C ASN A 95 4.32 -8.47 -7.89
N THR A 96 4.16 -9.78 -7.73
CA THR A 96 5.05 -10.81 -8.30
C THR A 96 4.72 -11.20 -9.74
N THR A 97 3.60 -10.72 -10.30
CA THR A 97 3.18 -11.11 -11.65
C THR A 97 3.13 -9.88 -12.55
N GLY A 98 3.94 -9.86 -13.62
CA GLY A 98 3.98 -8.76 -14.61
C GLY A 98 2.68 -8.52 -15.40
N THR A 99 1.58 -9.16 -14.99
CA THR A 99 0.22 -9.01 -15.54
C THR A 99 -0.63 -8.06 -14.70
N TYR A 100 -0.32 -7.85 -13.42
CA TYR A 100 -1.10 -6.98 -12.54
C TYR A 100 -0.48 -5.59 -12.50
N ASN A 101 -1.23 -4.57 -12.92
CA ASN A 101 -0.77 -3.19 -12.94
C ASN A 101 -1.39 -2.35 -11.82
N TYR A 102 -2.35 -2.89 -11.09
CA TYR A 102 -3.09 -2.16 -10.07
C TYR A 102 -3.07 -2.90 -8.75
N VAL A 103 -2.93 -2.15 -7.66
CA VAL A 103 -3.08 -2.67 -6.30
C VAL A 103 -4.13 -1.89 -5.52
N ARG A 104 -4.72 -2.50 -4.51
CA ARG A 104 -5.58 -1.82 -3.54
C ARG A 104 -5.43 -2.44 -2.16
N ALA A 105 -5.73 -1.66 -1.13
CA ALA A 105 -5.98 -2.21 0.20
C ALA A 105 -7.41 -2.73 0.31
N VAL A 106 -7.59 -3.81 1.06
CA VAL A 106 -8.89 -4.29 1.54
C VAL A 106 -8.85 -4.33 3.04
N ALA A 107 -9.68 -3.51 3.68
CA ALA A 107 -9.85 -3.47 5.12
C ALA A 107 -11.02 -4.38 5.52
N THR A 108 -10.72 -5.36 6.36
CA THR A 108 -11.70 -6.23 7.00
C THR A 108 -11.92 -5.73 8.43
N LEU A 109 -13.14 -5.29 8.71
CA LEU A 109 -13.52 -4.79 10.04
C LEU A 109 -14.28 -5.87 10.80
N VAL A 110 -13.86 -6.13 12.03
CA VAL A 110 -14.63 -6.89 13.01
C VAL A 110 -15.06 -5.92 14.10
N GLY A 111 -16.36 -5.65 14.22
CA GLY A 111 -16.91 -4.68 15.16
C GLY A 111 -17.88 -3.71 14.50
N THR A 112 -18.05 -2.51 15.06
CA THR A 112 -19.04 -1.53 14.59
C THR A 112 -18.44 -0.46 13.69
N SER A 113 -17.42 0.28 14.14
CA SER A 113 -16.84 1.34 13.31
C SER A 113 -15.38 1.65 13.62
N CYS A 114 -14.62 1.97 12.58
CA CYS A 114 -13.20 2.35 12.70
C CYS A 114 -12.90 3.59 11.86
N LEU A 115 -12.06 4.50 12.37
CA LEU A 115 -11.45 5.56 11.57
C LEU A 115 -10.16 5.01 10.96
N ILE A 116 -10.06 5.01 9.63
CA ILE A 116 -8.91 4.40 8.94
C ILE A 116 -8.46 5.24 7.75
N SER A 117 -7.15 5.21 7.49
CA SER A 117 -6.52 5.68 6.25
C SER A 117 -5.48 4.66 5.83
N VAL A 118 -5.37 4.40 4.53
CA VAL A 118 -4.31 3.55 3.98
C VAL A 118 -3.65 4.24 2.80
N VAL A 119 -2.34 4.41 2.91
CA VAL A 119 -1.49 5.06 1.92
C VAL A 119 -0.44 4.06 1.45
N MET A 120 -0.29 3.94 0.14
CA MET A 120 0.81 3.23 -0.47
C MET A 120 2.04 4.13 -0.55
N LEU A 121 3.19 3.58 -0.16
CA LEU A 121 4.51 4.17 -0.29
C LEU A 121 5.40 3.20 -1.07
N ALA A 122 6.08 3.68 -2.11
CA ALA A 122 7.00 2.86 -2.89
C ALA A 122 8.09 3.73 -3.55
N GLU A 123 8.98 3.09 -4.30
CA GLU A 123 9.98 3.78 -5.10
C GLU A 123 9.46 3.97 -6.53
N GLN A 124 9.58 5.20 -7.03
CA GLN A 124 9.24 5.54 -8.40
C GLN A 124 10.23 4.88 -9.37
N LYS A 125 9.72 4.45 -10.53
CA LYS A 125 10.54 4.00 -11.64
C LYS A 125 11.26 5.21 -12.23
N ILE A 126 12.56 5.31 -11.98
CA ILE A 126 13.41 6.39 -12.51
C ILE A 126 13.93 5.98 -13.89
N ASP A 127 13.87 6.90 -14.84
CA ASP A 127 14.48 6.73 -16.15
C ASP A 127 16.01 6.84 -16.03
N GLN A 128 16.76 6.04 -16.78
CA GLN A 128 18.19 5.70 -16.56
C GLN A 128 19.17 6.89 -16.58
N ASN A 129 18.69 8.12 -16.80
CA ASN A 129 19.49 9.33 -16.97
C ASN A 129 19.76 10.14 -15.67
N PHE A 130 19.20 9.77 -14.52
CA PHE A 130 19.24 10.60 -13.30
C PHE A 130 20.12 10.09 -12.15
N GLY A 131 21.07 9.17 -12.38
CA GLY A 131 22.12 8.83 -11.39
C GLY A 131 21.67 8.02 -10.15
N PHE A 132 20.36 7.90 -9.91
CA PHE A 132 19.77 6.98 -8.94
C PHE A 132 19.40 5.69 -9.65
N GLN A 133 20.33 4.74 -9.69
CA GLN A 133 20.10 3.44 -10.33
C GLN A 133 19.29 2.55 -9.39
N ASN A 134 18.05 2.21 -9.78
CA ASN A 134 17.45 0.97 -9.33
C ASN A 134 18.28 -0.15 -9.97
N GLY A 135 19.20 -0.75 -9.20
CA GLY A 135 20.09 -1.78 -9.72
C GLY A 135 19.28 -2.86 -10.43
N THR A 136 19.82 -3.45 -11.50
CA THR A 136 19.16 -4.56 -12.22
C THR A 136 18.97 -5.82 -11.36
N ALA A 137 19.41 -5.78 -10.10
CA ALA A 137 19.07 -6.77 -9.09
C ALA A 137 17.57 -6.70 -8.80
N GLN A 138 16.87 -7.80 -9.08
CA GLN A 138 15.51 -8.01 -8.62
C GLN A 138 15.45 -7.67 -7.11
N PRO A 139 14.49 -6.84 -6.66
CA PRO A 139 14.34 -6.57 -5.23
C PRO A 139 14.18 -7.89 -4.48
N PRO A 140 14.82 -8.05 -3.31
CA PRO A 140 14.74 -9.28 -2.53
C PRO A 140 13.28 -9.63 -2.28
N ALA A 141 12.95 -10.91 -2.48
CA ALA A 141 11.59 -11.40 -2.27
C ALA A 141 11.19 -11.14 -0.81
N ILE A 142 10.02 -10.54 -0.63
CA ILE A 142 9.44 -10.38 0.71
C ILE A 142 8.83 -11.74 1.07
N ASN A 143 9.44 -12.42 2.05
CA ASN A 143 8.92 -13.66 2.61
C ASN A 143 7.58 -13.43 3.32
#